data_AF-A0A1H8YGC9-F1
#
_entry.id   AF-A0A1H8YGC9-F1
#
_cell.length_a   1.000
_cell.length_b   1.000
_cell.length_c   1.000
_cell.angle_alpha   90.00
_cell.angle_beta   90.00
_cell.angle_gamma   90.00
#
_symmetry.space_group_name_H-M   'P 1'
#
loop_
_entity.id
_entity.type
_entity.pdbx_description
1 polymer ?
#
loop_
_entity_poly.entity_id
_entity_poly.type
_entity_poly.pdbx_seq_one_letter_code
_entity_poly.pdbx_strand_id
1 'polypeptide(L)'
;MNVSNKSNNFYKMLKLYAFSRQSDEEIKKDRRFDANIPLGESIVGIGATSNDQKRKKEEIDQKFYTSITSSQMLDLALTSGDPVIIDAWSKCMSKKGGLSLRFIVNNSKSVTAIVEWFIPVGTSQSYVTISQNARIPPEVDLENSDLTCFEKGKTIRAGAACKSNIRLKDAASPINLVLKAEYNSDPVEDADAYLPPRLREVVSRKQFDFSSSSQCAEFKKANIWVKKGTINKQFSCMIDQEMFPGWSFDLKSFEVIPETIGVAGKDSACNVHDQRGSVYELNYSIGAYSAVDGTQSCGATAKVEIIKNDWIPF
;
A
#
# COMPACT_ATOMS: atom_id res chain seq x y z
N MET A 1 6.07 19.02 -28.69
CA MET A 1 4.82 18.66 -27.99
C MET A 1 4.82 19.33 -26.62
N ASN A 2 3.91 20.28 -26.39
CA ASN A 2 3.74 20.90 -25.07
C ASN A 2 3.00 19.91 -24.16
N VAL A 3 3.72 19.32 -23.21
CA VAL A 3 3.10 18.50 -22.15
C VAL A 3 2.41 19.45 -21.19
N SER A 4 1.09 19.51 -21.28
CA SER A 4 0.24 20.28 -20.36
C SER A 4 0.46 19.79 -18.93
N ASN A 5 1.08 20.62 -18.09
CA ASN A 5 1.29 20.39 -16.65
C ASN A 5 -0.02 20.26 -15.82
N LYS A 6 -1.20 20.26 -16.46
CA LYS A 6 -2.51 20.21 -15.79
C LYS A 6 -3.03 18.78 -15.54
N SER A 7 -2.41 17.73 -16.11
CA SER A 7 -2.94 16.36 -16.07
C SER A 7 -2.13 15.37 -15.22
N ASN A 8 -1.01 15.79 -14.61
CA ASN A 8 -0.19 14.87 -13.82
C ASN A 8 -0.70 14.78 -12.38
N ASN A 9 -1.57 13.80 -12.12
CA ASN A 9 -2.14 13.52 -10.79
C ASN A 9 -1.08 13.33 -9.70
N PHE A 10 0.09 12.78 -10.05
CA PHE A 10 1.21 12.62 -9.13
C PHE A 10 1.81 13.97 -8.71
N TYR A 11 2.00 14.89 -9.66
CA TYR A 11 2.50 16.24 -9.38
C TYR A 11 1.49 17.07 -8.58
N LYS A 12 0.18 16.87 -8.83
CA LYS A 12 -0.90 17.48 -8.05
C LYS A 12 -0.91 16.95 -6.61
N MET A 13 -0.71 15.65 -6.41
CA MET A 13 -0.57 15.02 -5.09
C MET A 13 0.65 15.54 -4.32
N LEU A 14 1.81 15.65 -4.96
CA LEU A 14 3.02 16.20 -4.33
C LEU A 14 2.82 17.65 -3.86
N LYS A 15 2.12 18.48 -4.65
CA LYS A 15 1.77 19.85 -4.26
C LYS A 15 0.79 19.90 -3.09
N LEU A 16 -0.21 19.01 -3.07
CA LEU A 16 -1.18 18.91 -1.99
C LEU A 16 -0.55 18.41 -0.68
N TYR A 17 0.40 17.48 -0.77
CA TYR A 17 1.18 17.01 0.38
C TYR A 17 2.14 18.09 0.91
N ALA A 18 2.79 18.85 0.03
CA ALA A 18 3.58 20.00 0.44
C ALA A 18 2.71 21.05 1.16
N PHE A 19 1.50 21.29 0.65
CA PHE A 19 0.52 22.20 1.27
C PHE A 19 0.04 21.71 2.65
N SER A 20 -0.22 20.41 2.85
CA SER A 20 -0.66 19.89 4.16
C SER A 20 0.41 20.02 5.25
N ARG A 21 1.69 20.13 4.88
CA ARG A 21 2.81 20.26 5.84
C ARG A 21 3.18 21.70 6.21
N GLN A 22 2.67 22.70 5.50
CA GLN A 22 2.93 24.10 5.80
C GLN A 22 2.04 24.57 6.97
N SER A 23 2.57 25.49 7.79
CA SER A 23 1.80 26.20 8.82
C SER A 23 0.91 27.28 8.20
N ASP A 24 -0.17 27.65 8.88
CA ASP A 24 -1.11 28.69 8.44
C ASP A 24 -0.41 30.03 8.10
N GLU A 25 0.69 30.34 8.78
CA GLU A 25 1.49 31.54 8.52
C GLU A 25 2.38 31.42 7.28
N GLU A 26 2.90 30.23 6.99
CA GLU A 26 3.71 29.95 5.80
C GLU A 26 2.85 29.94 4.53
N ILE A 27 1.65 29.36 4.60
CA ILE A 27 0.68 29.34 3.49
C ILE A 27 0.26 30.75 3.09
N LYS A 28 0.07 31.65 4.06
CA LYS A 28 -0.27 33.06 3.80
C LYS A 28 0.88 33.86 3.18
N LYS A 29 2.13 33.41 3.33
CA LYS A 29 3.35 34.11 2.87
C LYS A 29 3.91 33.54 1.56
N ASP A 30 3.50 32.34 1.14
CA ASP A 30 4.02 31.67 -0.06
C ASP A 30 3.43 32.24 -1.36
N ARG A 31 4.12 33.23 -1.94
CA ARG A 31 3.76 33.88 -3.23
C ARG A 31 4.01 33.00 -4.46
N ARG A 32 4.58 31.80 -4.31
CA ARG A 32 4.77 30.85 -5.44
C ARG A 32 3.45 30.27 -5.95
N PHE A 33 2.37 30.48 -5.21
CA PHE A 33 1.00 30.08 -5.55
C PHE A 33 0.11 31.29 -5.90
N ASP A 34 0.65 32.28 -6.62
CA ASP A 34 -0.08 33.47 -7.10
C ASP A 34 -1.29 33.18 -8.01
N ALA A 35 -1.58 31.91 -8.29
CA ALA A 35 -2.80 31.48 -8.94
C ALA A 35 -3.60 30.62 -7.96
N ASN A 36 -4.77 31.12 -7.56
CA ASN A 36 -5.93 30.35 -7.10
C ASN A 36 -5.84 28.90 -7.59
N ILE A 37 -5.33 27.98 -6.77
CA ILE A 37 -5.18 26.59 -7.19
C ILE A 37 -6.59 26.02 -7.23
N PRO A 38 -7.17 25.69 -8.41
CA PRO A 38 -8.47 25.07 -8.44
C PRO A 38 -8.31 23.63 -7.96
N LEU A 39 -8.82 23.36 -6.75
CA LEU A 39 -8.77 22.06 -6.12
C LEU A 39 -10.17 21.43 -6.17
N GLY A 40 -10.60 21.06 -7.39
CA GLY A 40 -11.99 20.66 -7.64
C GLY A 40 -12.88 21.89 -7.69
N GLU A 41 -14.04 21.85 -7.03
CA GLU A 41 -15.00 22.98 -6.98
C GLU A 41 -14.60 24.12 -6.03
N SER A 42 -13.48 24.02 -5.32
CA SER A 42 -13.07 25.01 -4.31
C SER A 42 -11.67 25.58 -4.58
N ILE A 43 -11.55 26.90 -4.44
CA ILE A 43 -10.31 27.67 -4.54
C ILE A 43 -9.77 27.86 -3.12
N VAL A 44 -8.58 27.32 -2.84
CA VAL A 44 -7.87 27.59 -1.58
C VAL A 44 -6.82 28.66 -1.85
N GLY A 45 -6.99 29.82 -1.23
CA GLY A 45 -6.16 31.00 -1.47
C GLY A 45 -6.54 32.15 -0.55
N ILE A 46 -6.24 33.39 -0.98
CA ILE A 46 -6.56 34.62 -0.27
C ILE A 46 -8.08 34.70 -0.04
N GLY A 47 -8.51 34.64 1.24
CA GLY A 47 -9.92 34.67 1.64
C GLY A 47 -10.46 33.39 2.28
N ALA A 48 -9.70 32.28 2.29
CA ALA A 48 -10.10 31.07 3.01
C ALA A 48 -9.96 31.25 4.53
N THR A 49 -10.94 30.78 5.30
CA THR A 49 -10.86 30.80 6.77
C THR A 49 -9.94 29.68 7.29
N SER A 50 -9.42 29.80 8.52
CA SER A 50 -8.60 28.74 9.14
C SER A 50 -9.35 27.41 9.26
N ASN A 51 -10.69 27.46 9.45
CA ASN A 51 -11.53 26.25 9.45
C ASN A 51 -11.62 25.59 8.07
N ASP A 52 -11.69 26.38 6.98
CA ASP A 52 -11.70 25.84 5.62
C ASP A 52 -10.36 25.17 5.29
N GLN A 53 -9.25 25.77 5.73
CA GLN A 53 -7.91 25.22 5.58
C GLN A 53 -7.75 23.93 6.38
N LYS A 54 -8.22 23.89 7.64
CA LYS A 54 -8.18 22.69 8.49
C LYS A 54 -9.01 21.55 7.89
N ARG A 55 -10.26 21.80 7.52
CA ARG A 55 -11.13 20.80 6.88
C ARG A 55 -10.50 20.28 5.59
N LYS A 56 -9.87 21.16 4.81
CA LYS A 56 -9.25 20.75 3.55
C LYS A 56 -7.97 19.95 3.76
N LYS A 57 -7.17 20.30 4.78
CA LYS A 57 -6.01 19.52 5.20
C LYS A 57 -6.43 18.11 5.62
N GLU A 58 -7.49 17.98 6.42
CA GLU A 58 -8.08 16.68 6.79
C GLU A 58 -8.58 15.89 5.57
N GLU A 59 -9.27 16.53 4.62
CA GLU A 59 -9.68 15.89 3.35
C GLU A 59 -8.50 15.45 2.48
N ILE A 60 -7.44 16.27 2.40
CA ILE A 60 -6.22 15.97 1.65
C ILE A 60 -5.49 14.81 2.31
N ASP A 61 -5.33 14.83 3.63
CA ASP A 61 -4.69 13.76 4.38
C ASP A 61 -5.50 12.46 4.19
N GLN A 62 -6.83 12.47 4.32
CA GLN A 62 -7.68 11.31 4.03
C GLN A 62 -7.53 10.79 2.58
N LYS A 63 -7.49 11.68 1.58
CA LYS A 63 -7.29 11.29 0.18
C LYS A 63 -5.88 10.77 -0.08
N PHE A 64 -4.87 11.34 0.57
CA PHE A 64 -3.48 10.92 0.47
C PHE A 64 -3.30 9.56 1.13
N TYR A 65 -3.88 9.34 2.32
CA TYR A 65 -4.00 8.02 2.94
C TYR A 65 -4.69 7.04 1.99
N THR A 66 -5.85 7.38 1.41
CA THR A 66 -6.57 6.50 0.48
C THR A 66 -5.75 6.19 -0.79
N SER A 67 -5.03 7.18 -1.34
CA SER A 67 -4.20 7.02 -2.55
C SER A 67 -2.91 6.25 -2.27
N ILE A 68 -2.28 6.45 -1.12
CA ILE A 68 -1.18 5.61 -0.65
C ILE A 68 -1.68 4.20 -0.46
N THR A 69 -2.83 4.01 0.19
CA THR A 69 -3.44 2.69 0.38
C THR A 69 -3.79 2.05 -0.95
N SER A 70 -4.22 2.82 -1.96
CA SER A 70 -4.57 2.30 -3.29
C SER A 70 -3.34 1.95 -4.14
N SER A 71 -2.29 2.79 -4.11
CA SER A 71 -1.01 2.48 -4.78
C SER A 71 -0.32 1.32 -4.09
N GLN A 72 -0.29 1.32 -2.76
CA GLN A 72 0.14 0.19 -1.96
C GLN A 72 -0.71 -1.03 -2.27
N MET A 73 -2.04 -0.93 -2.38
CA MET A 73 -2.90 -2.06 -2.76
C MET A 73 -2.61 -2.57 -4.17
N LEU A 74 -2.21 -1.71 -5.11
CA LEU A 74 -1.85 -2.12 -6.48
C LEU A 74 -0.46 -2.76 -6.52
N ASP A 75 0.49 -2.21 -5.78
CA ASP A 75 1.82 -2.79 -5.58
C ASP A 75 1.72 -4.09 -4.76
N LEU A 76 0.87 -4.14 -3.72
CA LEU A 76 0.49 -5.31 -2.94
C LEU A 76 -0.18 -6.33 -3.84
N ALA A 77 -1.09 -5.94 -4.74
CA ALA A 77 -1.80 -6.84 -5.65
C ALA A 77 -0.86 -7.44 -6.69
N LEU A 78 0.07 -6.67 -7.24
CA LEU A 78 1.10 -7.18 -8.15
C LEU A 78 2.13 -8.04 -7.41
N THR A 79 2.47 -7.68 -6.17
CA THR A 79 3.38 -8.45 -5.29
C THR A 79 2.69 -9.67 -4.67
N SER A 80 1.35 -9.69 -4.61
CA SER A 80 0.52 -10.67 -3.87
C SER A 80 0.71 -12.10 -4.37
N GLY A 81 1.26 -12.26 -5.58
CA GLY A 81 1.34 -13.56 -6.23
C GLY A 81 -0.02 -14.10 -6.68
N ASP A 82 -1.12 -13.33 -6.56
CA ASP A 82 -2.47 -13.81 -6.89
C ASP A 82 -2.51 -14.30 -8.36
N PRO A 83 -2.79 -15.60 -8.59
CA PRO A 83 -2.78 -16.17 -9.93
C PRO A 83 -3.75 -15.49 -10.90
N VAL A 84 -4.88 -14.95 -10.42
CA VAL A 84 -5.87 -14.26 -11.24
C VAL A 84 -5.34 -12.91 -11.71
N ILE A 85 -4.67 -12.17 -10.81
CA ILE A 85 -4.09 -10.86 -11.11
C ILE A 85 -2.88 -11.02 -12.04
N ILE A 86 -2.03 -12.01 -11.77
CA ILE A 86 -0.88 -12.32 -12.61
C ILE A 86 -1.32 -12.80 -14.00
N ASP A 87 -2.37 -13.61 -14.09
CA ASP A 87 -2.93 -14.05 -15.38
C ASP A 87 -3.55 -12.87 -16.16
N ALA A 88 -4.29 -11.98 -15.49
CA ALA A 88 -4.84 -10.77 -16.11
C ALA A 88 -3.74 -9.83 -16.60
N TRP A 89 -2.67 -9.63 -15.82
CA TRP A 89 -1.48 -8.87 -16.20
C TRP A 89 -0.78 -9.49 -17.41
N SER A 90 -0.53 -10.80 -17.36
CA SER A 90 0.11 -11.55 -18.44
C SER A 90 -0.71 -11.50 -19.74
N LYS A 91 -2.04 -11.52 -19.64
CA LYS A 91 -2.95 -11.29 -20.78
C LYS A 91 -2.90 -9.86 -21.30
N CYS A 92 -2.81 -8.86 -20.43
CA CYS A 92 -2.65 -7.46 -20.83
C CYS A 92 -1.35 -7.23 -21.61
N MET A 93 -0.26 -7.89 -21.18
CA MET A 93 1.05 -7.83 -21.85
C MET A 93 1.12 -8.70 -23.11
N SER A 94 0.13 -9.58 -23.35
CA SER A 94 0.12 -10.40 -24.56
C SER A 94 -0.16 -9.53 -25.80
N LYS A 95 0.88 -9.31 -26.61
CA LYS A 95 0.77 -8.60 -27.89
C LYS A 95 -0.10 -9.42 -28.86
N LYS A 96 -0.98 -8.75 -29.61
CA LYS A 96 -1.83 -9.37 -30.65
C LYS A 96 -1.15 -9.51 -32.02
N GLY A 97 0.16 -9.24 -32.09
CA GLY A 97 0.99 -9.29 -33.29
C GLY A 97 2.46 -9.25 -32.91
N GLY A 98 3.32 -9.87 -33.71
CA GLY A 98 4.75 -9.96 -33.45
C GLY A 98 5.13 -11.08 -32.48
N LEU A 99 6.34 -10.98 -31.92
CA LEU A 99 6.85 -11.93 -30.95
C LEU A 99 6.23 -11.63 -29.58
N SER A 100 5.75 -12.66 -28.92
CA SER A 100 5.18 -12.58 -27.59
C SER A 100 5.92 -13.52 -26.65
N LEU A 101 6.19 -13.04 -25.44
CA LEU A 101 6.65 -13.82 -24.31
C LEU A 101 5.68 -13.59 -23.16
N ARG A 102 5.26 -14.65 -22.48
CA ARG A 102 4.42 -14.56 -21.29
C ARG A 102 4.74 -15.67 -20.30
N PHE A 103 4.36 -15.45 -19.05
CA PHE A 103 4.55 -16.42 -17.98
C PHE A 103 3.22 -17.02 -17.54
N ILE A 104 3.23 -18.31 -17.22
CA ILE A 104 2.17 -19.00 -16.47
C ILE A 104 2.80 -19.48 -15.17
N VAL A 105 2.30 -19.01 -14.03
CA VAL A 105 2.78 -19.43 -12.72
C VAL A 105 2.20 -20.81 -12.39
N ASN A 106 3.07 -21.78 -12.15
CA ASN A 106 2.67 -23.13 -11.73
C ASN A 106 2.68 -23.26 -10.21
N ASN A 107 3.70 -22.69 -9.54
CA ASN A 107 3.83 -22.58 -8.08
C ASN A 107 4.87 -21.52 -7.68
N SER A 108 5.13 -21.38 -6.38
CA SER A 108 6.11 -20.47 -5.76
C SER A 108 7.48 -20.41 -6.45
N LYS A 109 7.94 -21.53 -7.03
CA LYS A 109 9.28 -21.64 -7.64
C LYS A 109 9.26 -22.18 -9.06
N SER A 110 8.11 -22.37 -9.69
CA SER A 110 8.00 -22.91 -11.05
C SER A 110 7.07 -22.07 -11.90
N VAL A 111 7.55 -21.75 -13.09
CA VAL A 111 6.84 -20.93 -14.06
C VAL A 111 7.04 -21.54 -15.44
N THR A 112 6.00 -21.61 -16.24
CA THR A 112 6.11 -21.93 -17.66
C THR A 112 6.17 -20.64 -18.45
N ALA A 113 7.28 -20.41 -19.13
CA ALA A 113 7.40 -19.34 -20.10
C ALA A 113 6.92 -19.82 -21.46
N ILE A 114 6.11 -19.01 -22.12
CA ILE A 114 5.50 -19.32 -23.40
C ILE A 114 5.91 -18.24 -24.39
N VAL A 115 6.59 -18.66 -25.46
CA VAL A 115 7.02 -17.83 -26.58
C VAL A 115 6.17 -18.15 -27.80
N GLU A 116 5.48 -17.15 -28.33
CA GLU A 116 4.55 -17.30 -29.45
C GLU A 116 4.85 -16.25 -30.52
N TRP A 117 4.74 -16.63 -31.80
CA TRP A 117 4.82 -15.69 -32.91
C TRP A 117 3.44 -15.50 -33.53
N PHE A 118 2.97 -14.26 -33.54
CA PHE A 118 1.72 -13.87 -34.20
C PHE A 118 2.08 -13.10 -35.46
N ILE A 119 1.60 -13.58 -36.62
CA ILE A 119 1.88 -12.93 -37.91
C ILE A 119 1.35 -11.48 -37.86
N PRO A 120 2.22 -10.46 -38.01
CA PRO A 120 1.77 -9.08 -38.10
C PRO A 120 0.84 -8.88 -39.30
N VAL A 121 -0.21 -8.08 -39.12
CA VAL A 121 -1.20 -7.80 -40.16
C VAL A 121 -0.50 -7.24 -41.40
N GLY A 122 -0.78 -7.83 -42.57
CA GLY A 122 -0.20 -7.39 -43.85
C GLY A 122 1.20 -7.93 -44.13
N THR A 123 1.71 -8.91 -43.36
CA THR A 123 3.02 -9.54 -43.61
C THR A 123 2.90 -11.03 -43.90
N SER A 124 3.90 -11.60 -44.58
CA SER A 124 4.03 -13.04 -44.86
C SER A 124 5.04 -13.73 -43.92
N GLN A 125 5.38 -13.09 -42.79
CA GLN A 125 6.36 -13.57 -41.84
C GLN A 125 5.77 -14.75 -41.04
N SER A 126 5.93 -15.97 -41.55
CA SER A 126 5.34 -17.18 -40.94
C SER A 126 6.17 -17.76 -39.79
N TYR A 127 7.37 -17.23 -39.54
CA TYR A 127 8.23 -17.62 -38.45
C TYR A 127 9.18 -16.47 -38.09
N VAL A 128 9.83 -16.58 -36.94
CA VAL A 128 11.01 -15.78 -36.57
C VAL A 128 12.06 -16.69 -35.94
N THR A 129 13.31 -16.24 -35.95
CA THR A 129 14.42 -16.95 -35.31
C THR A 129 14.99 -16.09 -34.19
N ILE A 130 15.19 -16.66 -33.01
CA ILE A 130 15.84 -15.97 -31.89
C ILE A 130 17.26 -15.58 -32.30
N SER A 131 17.57 -14.28 -32.31
CA SER A 131 18.82 -13.75 -32.88
C SER A 131 19.99 -13.81 -31.88
N GLN A 132 19.68 -13.87 -30.58
CA GLN A 132 20.66 -13.98 -29.50
C GLN A 132 20.12 -14.77 -28.31
N ASN A 133 21.01 -15.39 -27.54
CA ASN A 133 20.62 -16.03 -26.28
C ASN A 133 20.00 -14.98 -25.35
N ALA A 134 18.86 -15.31 -24.72
CA ALA A 134 18.28 -14.43 -23.72
C ALA A 134 19.23 -14.28 -22.53
N ARG A 135 19.28 -13.08 -21.97
CA ARG A 135 20.01 -12.86 -20.71
C ARG A 135 19.16 -13.40 -19.56
N ILE A 136 19.58 -14.52 -19.00
CA ILE A 136 18.87 -15.16 -17.89
C ILE A 136 19.22 -14.45 -16.56
N PRO A 137 18.23 -13.99 -15.79
CA PRO A 137 18.46 -13.36 -14.49
C PRO A 137 19.05 -14.34 -13.47
N PRO A 138 19.86 -13.88 -12.51
CA PRO A 138 20.51 -14.73 -11.51
C PRO A 138 19.54 -15.46 -10.57
N GLU A 139 18.28 -15.05 -10.53
CA GLU A 139 17.20 -15.62 -9.72
C GLU A 139 16.66 -16.94 -10.31
N VAL A 140 16.97 -17.22 -11.58
CA VAL A 140 16.65 -18.49 -12.23
C VAL A 140 17.64 -19.57 -11.79
N ASP A 141 17.10 -20.73 -11.47
CA ASP A 141 17.86 -21.95 -11.21
C ASP A 141 18.18 -22.63 -12.54
N LEU A 142 19.38 -22.38 -13.07
CA LEU A 142 19.82 -22.84 -14.38
C LEU A 142 19.91 -24.37 -14.48
N GLU A 143 20.21 -25.06 -13.38
CA GLU A 143 20.40 -26.52 -13.37
C GLU A 143 19.06 -27.26 -13.52
N ASN A 144 17.97 -26.65 -13.04
CA ASN A 144 16.64 -27.24 -13.01
C ASN A 144 15.66 -26.57 -13.99
N SER A 145 16.15 -25.72 -14.90
CA SER A 145 15.33 -25.02 -15.90
C SER A 145 15.56 -25.56 -17.30
N ASP A 146 14.48 -25.67 -18.08
CA ASP A 146 14.54 -25.82 -19.53
C ASP A 146 14.54 -24.43 -20.16
N LEU A 147 15.62 -24.08 -20.86
CA LEU A 147 15.82 -22.77 -21.47
C LEU A 147 15.85 -22.82 -23.01
N THR A 148 15.45 -23.94 -23.61
CA THR A 148 15.58 -24.18 -25.06
C THR A 148 14.81 -23.18 -25.93
N CYS A 149 13.76 -22.53 -25.43
CA CYS A 149 13.05 -21.47 -26.16
C CYS A 149 13.79 -20.14 -26.20
N PHE A 150 14.84 -19.97 -25.39
CA PHE A 150 15.60 -18.74 -25.23
C PHE A 150 16.96 -18.75 -25.92
N GLU A 151 17.30 -19.86 -26.58
CA GLU A 151 18.58 -20.05 -27.27
C GLU A 151 18.59 -19.40 -28.65
N LYS A 152 19.73 -18.82 -29.01
CA LYS A 152 20.00 -18.31 -30.35
C LYS A 152 19.79 -19.40 -31.39
N GLY A 153 19.16 -19.05 -32.51
CA GLY A 153 18.87 -19.96 -33.61
C GLY A 153 17.56 -20.73 -33.45
N LYS A 154 16.88 -20.62 -32.31
CA LYS A 154 15.56 -21.23 -32.12
C LYS A 154 14.53 -20.58 -33.04
N THR A 155 13.89 -21.37 -33.89
CA THR A 155 12.80 -20.89 -34.76
C THR A 155 11.44 -21.05 -34.09
N ILE A 156 10.67 -19.98 -34.05
CA ILE A 156 9.29 -19.93 -33.55
C ILE A 156 8.36 -19.73 -34.75
N ARG A 157 7.49 -20.71 -35.01
CA ARG A 157 6.54 -20.66 -36.13
C ARG A 157 5.22 -20.03 -35.70
N ALA A 158 4.57 -19.34 -36.63
CA ALA A 158 3.23 -18.81 -36.42
C ALA A 158 2.24 -19.92 -36.04
N GLY A 159 1.42 -19.67 -35.02
CA GLY A 159 0.43 -20.63 -34.52
C GLY A 159 1.02 -21.78 -33.68
N ALA A 160 2.33 -21.79 -33.45
CA ALA A 160 2.98 -22.72 -32.52
C ALA A 160 3.54 -21.96 -31.32
N ALA A 161 3.44 -22.58 -30.14
CA ALA A 161 3.99 -22.06 -28.90
C ALA A 161 5.24 -22.85 -28.51
N CYS A 162 6.36 -22.17 -28.29
CA CYS A 162 7.51 -22.74 -27.62
C CYS A 162 7.34 -22.56 -26.11
N LYS A 163 7.42 -23.65 -25.34
CA LYS A 163 7.24 -23.62 -23.89
C LYS A 163 8.53 -24.06 -23.22
N SER A 164 8.97 -23.28 -22.25
CA SER A 164 10.15 -23.54 -21.43
C SER A 164 9.76 -23.49 -19.96
N ASN A 165 10.15 -24.50 -19.19
CA ASN A 165 9.87 -24.52 -17.75
C ASN A 165 11.05 -23.90 -16.99
N ILE A 166 10.78 -22.79 -16.31
CA ILE A 166 11.76 -22.05 -15.53
C ILE A 166 11.56 -22.37 -14.06
N ARG A 167 12.64 -22.83 -13.41
CA ARG A 167 12.72 -23.00 -11.96
C ARG A 167 13.39 -21.76 -11.36
N LEU A 168 12.88 -21.32 -10.22
CA LEU A 168 13.30 -20.12 -9.53
C LEU A 168 13.87 -20.46 -8.18
N LYS A 169 14.93 -19.75 -7.78
CA LYS A 169 15.56 -19.92 -6.48
C LYS A 169 14.58 -19.57 -5.35
N ASP A 170 13.82 -18.50 -5.53
CA ASP A 170 12.82 -18.02 -4.58
C ASP A 170 11.58 -17.38 -5.25
N ALA A 171 10.48 -17.32 -4.51
CA ALA A 171 9.23 -16.69 -4.91
C ALA A 171 9.25 -15.16 -4.79
N ALA A 172 10.11 -14.61 -3.91
CA ALA A 172 10.25 -13.17 -3.71
C ALA A 172 10.94 -12.45 -4.87
N SER A 173 11.62 -13.20 -5.73
CA SER A 173 12.41 -12.67 -6.83
C SER A 173 11.56 -12.35 -8.05
N PRO A 174 11.57 -11.08 -8.53
CA PRO A 174 10.99 -10.76 -9.82
C PRO A 174 11.86 -11.31 -10.96
N ILE A 175 11.26 -11.53 -12.13
CA ILE A 175 11.97 -11.92 -13.35
C ILE A 175 11.63 -10.91 -14.43
N ASN A 176 12.65 -10.46 -15.15
CA ASN A 176 12.46 -9.76 -16.42
C ASN A 176 13.22 -10.52 -17.49
N LEU A 177 12.53 -10.97 -18.53
CA LEU A 177 13.12 -11.62 -19.70
C LEU A 177 12.83 -10.80 -20.94
N VAL A 178 13.87 -10.58 -21.74
CA VAL A 178 13.78 -9.92 -23.04
C VAL A 178 14.31 -10.89 -24.09
N LEU A 179 13.50 -11.11 -25.11
CA LEU A 179 13.77 -11.93 -26.28
C LEU A 179 13.89 -11.05 -27.51
N LYS A 180 14.95 -11.29 -28.28
CA LYS A 180 15.17 -10.65 -29.57
C LYS A 180 15.11 -11.70 -30.66
N ALA A 181 14.48 -11.34 -31.76
CA ALA A 181 14.35 -12.22 -32.90
C ALA A 181 14.55 -11.48 -34.21
N GLU A 182 14.68 -12.24 -35.28
CA GLU A 182 14.83 -11.75 -36.64
C GLU A 182 14.02 -12.60 -37.63
N TYR A 183 13.63 -12.00 -38.74
CA TYR A 183 13.08 -12.66 -39.92
C TYR A 183 13.95 -12.31 -41.12
N ASN A 184 14.51 -13.31 -41.80
CA ASN A 184 15.42 -13.09 -42.94
C ASN A 184 16.57 -12.10 -42.64
N SER A 185 17.14 -12.18 -41.44
CA SER A 185 18.20 -11.27 -40.94
C SER A 185 17.75 -9.83 -40.63
N ASP A 186 16.46 -9.51 -40.78
CA ASP A 186 15.90 -8.24 -40.33
C ASP A 186 15.37 -8.38 -38.89
N PRO A 187 15.76 -7.48 -37.96
CA PRO A 187 15.29 -7.53 -36.59
C PRO A 187 13.77 -7.29 -36.54
N VAL A 188 13.08 -8.07 -35.69
CA VAL A 188 11.69 -7.80 -35.34
C VAL A 188 11.60 -7.10 -33.99
N GLU A 189 10.42 -6.61 -33.63
CA GLU A 189 10.20 -6.00 -32.31
C GLU A 189 10.49 -7.01 -31.19
N ASP A 190 11.26 -6.56 -30.20
CA ASP A 190 11.61 -7.35 -29.02
C ASP A 190 10.34 -7.76 -28.23
N ALA A 191 10.41 -8.94 -27.64
CA ALA A 191 9.40 -9.42 -26.71
C ALA A 191 9.96 -9.38 -25.29
N ASP A 192 9.31 -8.61 -24.42
CA ASP A 192 9.64 -8.51 -23.01
C ASP A 192 8.50 -9.07 -22.15
N ALA A 193 8.87 -9.72 -21.05
CA ALA A 193 7.93 -10.18 -20.04
C ALA A 193 8.49 -9.98 -18.64
N TYR A 194 7.64 -9.45 -17.77
CA TYR A 194 7.93 -9.28 -16.36
C TYR A 194 7.05 -10.20 -15.52
N LEU A 195 7.70 -10.98 -14.64
CA LEU A 195 7.05 -11.72 -13.58
C LEU A 195 7.32 -11.00 -12.25
N PRO A 196 6.30 -10.49 -11.55
CA PRO A 196 6.48 -9.90 -10.23
C PRO A 196 6.83 -10.95 -9.16
N PRO A 197 7.26 -10.50 -7.96
CA PRO A 197 7.33 -11.37 -6.79
C PRO A 197 5.98 -12.04 -6.51
N ARG A 198 6.01 -13.23 -5.94
CA ARG A 198 4.82 -14.02 -5.57
C ARG A 198 4.80 -14.21 -4.06
N LEU A 199 4.45 -13.12 -3.37
CA LEU A 199 4.43 -13.06 -1.92
C LEU A 199 3.01 -12.80 -1.47
N ARG A 200 2.47 -13.60 -0.55
CA ARG A 200 1.22 -13.28 0.12
C ARG A 200 1.48 -12.54 1.42
N GLU A 201 0.65 -11.55 1.71
CA GLU A 201 0.62 -10.91 3.01
C GLU A 201 -0.01 -11.87 4.04
N VAL A 202 0.68 -12.07 5.15
CA VAL A 202 0.18 -12.78 6.33
C VAL A 202 0.24 -11.84 7.51
N VAL A 203 -0.93 -11.64 8.13
CA VAL A 203 -1.07 -10.78 9.29
C VAL A 203 -1.05 -11.63 10.55
N SER A 204 0.01 -11.49 11.35
CA SER A 204 0.08 -12.06 12.70
C SER A 204 -0.58 -11.10 13.69
N ARG A 205 -1.46 -11.61 14.56
CA ARG A 205 -2.21 -10.83 15.56
C ARG A 205 -1.92 -11.32 16.97
N LYS A 206 -1.81 -10.39 17.93
CA LYS A 206 -1.85 -10.73 19.37
C LYS A 206 -2.34 -9.53 20.17
N GLN A 207 -2.96 -9.79 21.32
CA GLN A 207 -3.38 -8.74 22.23
C GLN A 207 -2.16 -7.98 22.78
N PHE A 208 -2.25 -6.65 22.82
CA PHE A 208 -1.26 -5.80 23.48
C PHE A 208 -1.56 -5.70 24.97
N ASP A 209 -0.58 -6.05 25.81
CA ASP A 209 -0.70 -5.91 27.25
C ASP A 209 -0.12 -4.57 27.70
N PHE A 210 -1.01 -3.69 28.14
CA PHE A 210 -0.64 -2.43 28.79
C PHE A 210 -0.08 -2.73 30.18
N SER A 211 1.19 -3.10 30.25
CA SER A 211 1.87 -3.38 31.53
C SER A 211 2.13 -2.09 32.32
N SER A 212 2.16 -2.18 33.66
CA SER A 212 2.37 -1.03 34.56
C SER A 212 3.78 -0.44 34.51
N SER A 213 4.72 -1.11 33.86
CA SER A 213 6.09 -0.65 33.63
C SER A 213 6.32 -0.08 32.24
N SER A 214 5.29 -0.07 31.37
CA SER A 214 5.39 0.47 30.01
C SER A 214 5.15 1.98 29.99
N GLN A 215 5.62 2.66 28.93
CA GLN A 215 5.25 4.04 28.62
C GLN A 215 3.73 4.22 28.42
N CYS A 216 2.99 3.11 28.32
CA CYS A 216 1.55 3.07 28.12
C CYS A 216 0.77 2.64 29.38
N ALA A 217 1.39 2.69 30.56
CA ALA A 217 0.76 2.28 31.82
C ALA A 217 -0.56 3.02 32.10
N GLU A 218 -0.67 4.28 31.67
CA GLU A 218 -1.91 5.07 31.82
C GLU A 218 -3.11 4.46 31.07
N PHE A 219 -2.89 3.64 30.03
CA PHE A 219 -3.94 2.96 29.28
C PHE A 219 -4.50 1.72 29.98
N LYS A 220 -3.72 1.12 30.89
CA LYS A 220 -4.15 -0.07 31.65
C LYS A 220 -5.37 0.26 32.51
N LYS A 221 -5.35 1.44 33.13
CA LYS A 221 -6.43 1.95 33.96
C LYS A 221 -6.29 3.46 34.13
N ALA A 222 -6.93 4.22 33.24
CA ALA A 222 -6.97 5.67 33.34
C ALA A 222 -8.15 6.08 34.23
N ASN A 223 -7.86 6.65 35.40
CA ASN A 223 -8.90 7.19 36.29
C ASN A 223 -8.89 8.71 36.28
N ILE A 224 -10.06 9.33 36.15
CA ILE A 224 -10.27 10.78 36.22
C ILE A 224 -11.29 11.08 37.32
N TRP A 225 -10.93 12.00 38.19
CA TRP A 225 -11.77 12.50 39.27
C TRP A 225 -12.26 13.90 38.91
N VAL A 226 -13.57 14.08 38.80
CA VAL A 226 -14.17 15.38 38.47
C VAL A 226 -15.14 15.79 39.56
N LYS A 227 -14.85 16.95 40.18
CA LYS A 227 -15.76 17.66 41.08
C LYS A 227 -16.45 18.74 40.25
N LYS A 228 -17.73 18.54 39.91
CA LYS A 228 -18.62 19.44 39.14
C LYS A 228 -17.97 20.06 37.86
N GLY A 229 -18.35 19.56 36.69
CA GLY A 229 -17.89 20.08 35.39
C GLY A 229 -17.51 18.97 34.42
N THR A 230 -16.92 19.35 33.28
CA THR A 230 -16.39 18.42 32.27
C THR A 230 -14.87 18.55 32.22
N ILE A 231 -14.16 17.44 32.41
CA ILE A 231 -12.71 17.35 32.18
C ILE A 231 -12.49 16.32 31.08
N ASN A 232 -11.77 16.72 30.03
CA ASN A 232 -11.31 15.83 28.99
C ASN A 232 -9.80 15.62 29.18
N LYS A 233 -9.38 14.37 29.34
CA LYS A 233 -7.96 14.00 29.33
C LYS A 233 -7.68 13.13 28.12
N GLN A 234 -6.66 13.49 27.35
CA GLN A 234 -6.15 12.71 26.22
C GLN A 234 -5.00 11.83 26.70
N PHE A 235 -4.98 10.58 26.23
CA PHE A 235 -3.91 9.64 26.46
C PHE A 235 -3.30 9.24 25.12
N SER A 236 -1.96 9.20 25.05
CA SER A 236 -1.19 8.72 23.89
C SER A 236 -0.28 7.58 24.31
N CYS A 237 -0.20 6.54 23.48
CA CYS A 237 0.69 5.40 23.67
C CYS A 237 1.32 5.04 22.33
N MET A 238 2.63 4.81 22.31
CA MET A 238 3.38 4.40 21.13
C MET A 238 3.96 2.99 21.31
N ILE A 239 3.98 2.20 20.24
CA ILE A 239 4.71 0.91 20.26
C ILE A 239 6.21 1.20 20.23
N ASP A 240 6.90 0.69 21.24
CA ASP A 240 8.35 0.62 21.25
C ASP A 240 8.85 -0.33 20.15
N GLN A 241 9.42 0.24 19.08
CA GLN A 241 9.95 -0.52 17.96
C GLN A 241 11.25 -1.28 18.29
N GLU A 242 11.94 -0.94 19.37
CA GLU A 242 13.10 -1.71 19.85
C GLU A 242 12.64 -3.01 20.50
N MET A 243 11.55 -2.96 21.28
CA MET A 243 10.98 -4.15 21.94
C MET A 243 10.04 -4.96 21.03
N PHE A 244 9.31 -4.31 20.12
CA PHE A 244 8.34 -4.92 19.22
C PHE A 244 8.62 -4.57 17.75
N PRO A 245 9.78 -4.96 17.21
CA PRO A 245 10.16 -4.59 15.85
C PRO A 245 9.17 -5.13 14.81
N GLY A 246 8.66 -4.23 13.96
CA GLY A 246 7.72 -4.55 12.89
C GLY A 246 6.27 -4.77 13.33
N TRP A 247 5.98 -4.62 14.63
CA TRP A 247 4.60 -4.63 15.13
C TRP A 247 4.01 -3.22 15.12
N SER A 248 2.71 -3.15 14.90
CA SER A 248 1.91 -1.93 14.84
C SER A 248 0.56 -2.16 15.52
N PHE A 249 -0.12 -1.12 16.00
CA PHE A 249 -1.45 -1.25 16.57
C PHE A 249 -2.48 -1.54 15.47
N ASP A 250 -3.34 -2.53 15.69
CA ASP A 250 -4.53 -2.69 14.85
C ASP A 250 -5.61 -1.75 15.34
N LEU A 251 -5.68 -0.58 14.70
CA LEU A 251 -6.67 0.46 14.98
C LEU A 251 -8.13 -0.04 14.88
N LYS A 252 -8.39 -1.12 14.14
CA LYS A 252 -9.75 -1.70 14.04
C LYS A 252 -10.12 -2.57 15.25
N SER A 253 -9.11 -3.10 15.94
CA SER A 253 -9.28 -3.90 17.16
C SER A 253 -9.40 -3.04 18.43
N PHE A 254 -9.26 -1.72 18.30
CA PHE A 254 -9.26 -0.82 19.43
C PHE A 254 -10.65 -0.74 20.07
N GLU A 255 -10.69 -1.07 21.35
CA GLU A 255 -11.87 -1.00 22.20
C GLU A 255 -11.52 -0.26 23.49
N VAL A 256 -12.39 0.66 23.91
CA VAL A 256 -12.27 1.32 25.22
C VAL A 256 -13.52 1.02 26.03
N ILE A 257 -13.32 0.43 27.20
CA ILE A 257 -14.38 0.04 28.12
C ILE A 257 -14.47 1.12 29.21
N PRO A 258 -15.54 1.94 29.25
CA PRO A 258 -15.74 2.90 30.32
C PRO A 258 -16.14 2.19 31.62
N GLU A 259 -15.59 2.65 32.75
CA GLU A 259 -15.89 2.16 34.09
C GLU A 259 -16.35 3.33 34.97
N THR A 260 -17.42 3.15 35.75
CA THR A 260 -17.81 4.11 36.78
C THR A 260 -17.34 3.58 38.13
N ILE A 261 -16.40 4.26 38.77
CA ILE A 261 -15.70 3.77 39.98
C ILE A 261 -16.36 4.30 41.27
N GLY A 262 -17.21 5.32 41.17
CA GLY A 262 -18.01 5.83 42.30
C GLY A 262 -19.09 6.81 41.84
N VAL A 263 -20.23 6.82 42.52
CA VAL A 263 -21.41 7.62 42.16
C VAL A 263 -21.79 8.56 43.30
N ALA A 264 -22.00 9.83 42.98
CA ALA A 264 -22.71 10.80 43.81
C ALA A 264 -23.90 11.38 43.01
N GLY A 265 -24.93 10.57 42.77
CA GLY A 265 -26.18 10.99 42.12
C GLY A 265 -26.63 10.11 40.95
N LYS A 266 -27.95 10.04 40.72
CA LYS A 266 -28.60 9.21 39.67
C LYS A 266 -28.36 9.68 38.22
N ASP A 267 -27.75 10.85 38.02
CA ASP A 267 -27.61 11.53 36.71
C ASP A 267 -26.15 11.78 36.29
N SER A 268 -25.21 10.93 36.72
CA SER A 268 -23.78 11.05 36.38
C SER A 268 -23.37 10.04 35.29
N ALA A 269 -22.60 10.47 34.29
CA ALA A 269 -22.18 9.61 33.17
C ALA A 269 -20.68 9.80 32.82
N CYS A 270 -20.02 8.70 32.48
CA CYS A 270 -18.67 8.70 31.93
C CYS A 270 -18.76 8.51 30.41
N ASN A 271 -18.15 9.40 29.65
CA ASN A 271 -18.11 9.33 28.20
C ASN A 271 -16.68 9.08 27.75
N VAL A 272 -16.53 8.28 26.69
CA VAL A 272 -15.23 8.05 26.05
C VAL A 272 -15.37 8.41 24.58
N HIS A 273 -14.43 9.20 24.08
CA HIS A 273 -14.34 9.51 22.67
C HIS A 273 -13.03 8.93 22.10
N ASP A 274 -13.19 8.02 21.15
CA ASP A 274 -12.09 7.49 20.34
C ASP A 274 -11.61 8.57 19.37
N GLN A 275 -10.31 8.87 19.39
CA GLN A 275 -9.68 9.85 18.52
C GLN A 275 -8.75 9.21 17.48
N ARG A 276 -8.73 7.87 17.36
CA ARG A 276 -7.92 7.04 16.44
C ARG A 276 -6.59 7.65 16.01
N GLY A 277 -5.51 7.19 16.62
CA GLY A 277 -4.15 7.60 16.27
C GLY A 277 -3.61 6.97 14.97
N SER A 278 -2.29 6.82 14.89
CA SER A 278 -1.60 6.19 13.76
C SER A 278 -1.36 4.70 14.00
N VAL A 279 -0.88 3.97 13.00
CA VAL A 279 -0.48 2.55 13.18
C VAL A 279 0.61 2.35 14.25
N TYR A 280 1.33 3.40 14.64
CA TYR A 280 2.35 3.33 15.70
C TYR A 280 1.92 3.99 17.01
N GLU A 281 0.85 4.77 17.00
CA GLU A 281 0.42 5.59 18.13
C GLU A 281 -1.10 5.49 18.34
N LEU A 282 -1.56 5.22 19.56
CA LEU A 282 -2.97 5.22 19.91
C LEU A 282 -3.33 6.44 20.73
N ASN A 283 -4.49 7.03 20.42
CA ASN A 283 -5.02 8.22 21.09
C ASN A 283 -6.50 8.04 21.44
N TYR A 284 -6.87 8.29 22.70
CA TYR A 284 -8.27 8.38 23.12
C TYR A 284 -8.47 9.41 24.22
N SER A 285 -9.73 9.82 24.42
CA SER A 285 -10.09 10.79 25.45
C SER A 285 -11.20 10.27 26.35
N ILE A 286 -11.09 10.58 27.64
CA ILE A 286 -12.13 10.29 28.64
C ILE A 286 -12.70 11.61 29.13
N GLY A 287 -14.02 11.70 29.10
CA GLY A 287 -14.82 12.78 29.67
C GLY A 287 -15.67 12.28 30.83
N ALA A 288 -15.79 13.08 31.88
CA ALA A 288 -16.74 12.84 32.97
C ALA A 288 -17.70 14.01 33.09
N TYR A 289 -18.97 13.72 33.39
CA TYR A 289 -20.00 14.72 33.60
C TYR A 289 -20.79 14.44 34.89
N SER A 290 -20.78 15.41 35.81
CA SER A 290 -21.58 15.37 37.04
C SER A 290 -22.54 16.56 37.11
N ALA A 291 -23.85 16.27 37.16
CA ALA A 291 -24.92 17.26 37.31
C ALA A 291 -25.18 17.70 38.77
N VAL A 292 -24.63 17.00 39.76
CA VAL A 292 -24.89 17.21 41.19
C VAL A 292 -23.61 17.64 41.91
N ASP A 293 -23.74 18.34 43.04
CA ASP A 293 -22.61 18.66 43.92
C ASP A 293 -22.03 17.37 44.52
N GLY A 294 -21.11 16.74 43.78
CA GLY A 294 -20.45 15.48 44.12
C GLY A 294 -19.26 15.21 43.21
N THR A 295 -18.30 14.44 43.71
CA THR A 295 -17.14 13.98 42.93
C THR A 295 -17.50 12.68 42.23
N GLN A 296 -17.39 12.65 40.90
CA GLN A 296 -17.51 11.42 40.12
C GLN A 296 -16.11 10.88 39.80
N SER A 297 -15.96 9.55 39.86
CA SER A 297 -14.77 8.85 39.43
C SER A 297 -15.07 8.02 38.20
N CYS A 298 -14.45 8.38 37.09
CA CYS A 298 -14.54 7.66 35.82
C CYS A 298 -13.22 6.94 35.55
N GLY A 299 -13.30 5.66 35.20
CA GLY A 299 -12.22 4.85 34.69
C GLY A 299 -12.42 4.57 33.20
N ALA A 300 -11.33 4.29 32.49
CA ALA A 300 -11.42 3.55 31.24
C ALA A 300 -10.27 2.56 31.11
N THR A 301 -10.58 1.41 30.51
CA THR A 301 -9.62 0.36 30.20
C THR A 301 -9.57 0.19 28.69
N ALA A 302 -8.40 0.37 28.09
CA ALA A 302 -8.18 0.16 26.66
C ALA A 302 -7.79 -1.29 26.37
N LYS A 303 -8.30 -1.84 25.27
CA LYS A 303 -7.88 -3.11 24.69
C LYS A 303 -7.57 -2.88 23.21
N VAL A 304 -6.46 -3.45 22.76
CA VAL A 304 -6.05 -3.37 21.36
C VAL A 304 -5.18 -4.58 21.04
N GLU A 305 -5.28 -5.06 19.81
CA GLU A 305 -4.34 -6.00 19.23
C GLU A 305 -3.19 -5.24 18.58
N ILE A 306 -2.00 -5.85 18.59
CA ILE A 306 -0.93 -5.49 17.67
C ILE A 306 -0.87 -6.48 16.53
N ILE A 307 -0.59 -5.95 15.35
CA ILE A 307 -0.43 -6.70 14.11
C ILE A 307 1.01 -6.58 13.61
N LYS A 308 1.47 -7.67 13.00
CA LYS A 308 2.69 -7.70 12.21
C LYS A 308 2.35 -8.25 10.83
N ASN A 309 2.65 -7.45 9.81
CA ASN A 309 2.47 -7.85 8.42
C ASN A 309 3.77 -8.49 7.94
N ASP A 310 3.72 -9.78 7.64
CA ASP A 310 4.83 -10.52 7.06
C ASP A 310 4.48 -10.89 5.61
N TRP A 311 5.46 -10.85 4.72
CA TRP A 311 5.31 -11.25 3.33
C TRP A 311 5.96 -12.61 3.12
N ILE A 312 5.17 -13.64 2.83
CA ILE A 312 5.68 -15.00 2.67
C ILE A 312 5.47 -15.50 1.24
N PRO A 313 6.38 -16.35 0.71
CA PRO A 313 6.18 -17.04 -0.57
C PRO A 313 4.81 -17.71 -0.67
N PHE A 314 4.13 -17.50 -1.80
CA PHE A 314 2.92 -18.23 -2.19
C PHE A 314 3.29 -19.48 -2.99
#